data_AF-A0A7K3QPW8-F1
#
_entry.id   AF-A0A7K3QPW8-F1
#
_cell.length_a   1.000
_cell.length_b   1.000
_cell.length_c   1.000
_cell.angle_alpha   90.00
_cell.angle_beta   90.00
_cell.angle_gamma   90.00
#
_symmetry.space_group_name_H-M   'P 1'
#
loop_
_entity.id
_entity.type
_entity.pdbx_description
1 polymer ?
#
loop_
_entity_poly.entity_id
_entity_poly.type
_entity_poly.pdbx_seq_one_letter_code
_entity_poly.pdbx_strand_id
1 'polypeptide(L)' 'MAHRKAENGDEIWPTDKTDLLHRLTTLPATAFPHTTRHAAELTSGTTRDRFDFTVGLMIDGLV' A
#
# COMPACT_ATOMS: atom_id res chain seq x y z
N MET A 1 16.93 -2.17 -8.48
CA MET A 1 16.14 -1.11 -7.82
C MET A 1 15.54 -0.25 -8.92
N ALA A 2 14.22 -0.25 -9.08
CA ALA A 2 13.55 0.54 -10.12
C ALA A 2 12.55 1.49 -9.44
N HIS A 3 13.00 2.72 -9.18
CA HIS A 3 12.13 3.82 -8.75
C HIS A 3 11.49 4.43 -10.00
N ARG A 4 10.21 4.09 -10.25
CA ARG A 4 9.40 4.85 -11.21
C ARG A 4 8.93 6.10 -10.49
N LYS A 5 9.48 7.25 -10.87
CA LYS A 5 9.02 8.57 -10.39
C LYS A 5 7.55 8.73 -10.76
N ALA A 6 6.70 8.94 -9.76
CA ALA A 6 5.39 9.53 -9.98
C ALA A 6 5.63 10.98 -10.41
N GLU A 7 5.20 11.31 -11.62
CA GLU A 7 5.23 12.65 -12.18
C GLU A 7 4.26 13.55 -11.39
N ASN A 8 4.71 14.76 -11.06
CA ASN A 8 4.06 15.81 -10.28
C ASN A 8 4.05 15.69 -8.74
N GLY A 9 5.07 16.34 -8.15
CA GLY A 9 4.95 17.09 -6.91
C GLY A 9 5.63 16.47 -5.71
N ASP A 10 6.97 16.54 -5.62
CA ASP A 10 7.80 16.31 -4.41
C ASP A 10 7.30 15.25 -3.41
N GLU A 11 6.64 14.21 -3.90
CA GLU A 11 6.04 13.20 -3.03
C GLU A 11 7.15 12.21 -2.71
N ILE A 12 7.84 12.49 -1.61
CA ILE A 12 8.80 11.58 -1.01
C ILE A 12 8.03 10.30 -0.68
N TRP A 13 8.32 9.26 -1.45
CA TRP A 13 7.75 7.94 -1.20
C TRP A 13 8.18 7.49 0.21
N PRO A 14 7.26 7.02 1.07
CA PRO A 14 7.62 6.56 2.41
C PRO A 14 8.73 5.53 2.32
N THR A 15 9.84 5.79 3.01
CA THR A 15 11.00 4.88 3.00
C THR A 15 10.74 3.65 3.88
N ASP A 16 9.79 3.75 4.80
CA ASP A 16 9.42 2.67 5.72
C ASP A 16 7.90 2.46 5.83
N LYS A 17 7.53 1.24 6.19
CA LYS A 17 6.16 0.80 6.50
C LYS A 17 5.52 1.65 7.59
N THR A 18 6.28 2.03 8.62
CA THR A 18 5.76 2.79 9.76
C THR A 18 5.31 4.18 9.34
N ASP A 19 6.08 4.84 8.47
CA ASP A 19 5.75 6.15 7.91
C ASP A 19 4.51 6.07 7.01
N LEU A 20 4.42 5.02 6.17
CA LEU A 20 3.22 4.80 5.36
C LEU A 20 1.98 4.53 6.22
N LEU A 21 2.09 3.71 7.27
CA LEU A 21 0.99 3.44 8.21
C LEU A 21 0.53 4.72 8.90
N HIS A 22 1.47 5.54 9.37
CA HIS A 22 1.18 6.83 9.97
C HIS A 22 0.42 7.73 8.99
N ARG A 23 0.93 7.92 7.77
CA ARG A 23 0.25 8.73 6.73
C ARG A 23 -1.18 8.26 6.47
N LEU A 24 -1.40 6.95 6.33
CA LEU A 24 -2.73 6.40 6.06
C LEU A 24 -3.71 6.55 7.23
N THR A 25 -3.23 6.43 8.48
CA THR A 25 -4.08 6.61 9.67
C THR A 25 -4.40 8.08 9.95
N THR A 26 -3.58 9.01 9.49
CA THR A 26 -3.82 10.46 9.63
C THR A 26 -4.74 11.07 8.59
N LEU A 27 -5.15 10.32 7.55
CA LEU A 27 -6.07 10.82 6.55
C LEU A 27 -7.42 11.20 7.17
N PRO A 28 -8.12 12.23 6.66
CA PRO A 28 -9.45 12.56 7.14
C PRO A 28 -10.42 11.40 6.91
N ALA A 29 -10.90 10.76 7.99
CA ALA A 29 -11.77 9.59 7.91
C ALA A 29 -13.12 9.88 7.23
N THR A 30 -13.55 11.14 7.17
CA THR A 30 -14.76 11.57 6.46
C THR A 30 -14.62 11.42 4.94
N ALA A 31 -13.42 11.60 4.40
CA ALA A 31 -13.12 11.44 2.99
C ALA A 31 -12.51 10.06 2.67
N PHE A 32 -11.78 9.47 3.62
CA PHE A 32 -11.05 8.20 3.45
C PHE A 32 -11.42 7.17 4.54
N PRO A 33 -12.70 6.81 4.69
CA PRO A 33 -13.16 5.94 5.78
C PRO A 33 -12.60 4.52 5.68
N HIS A 34 -12.44 4.01 4.46
CA HIS A 34 -11.89 2.66 4.24
C HIS A 34 -10.36 2.64 4.37
N THR A 35 -9.69 3.64 3.83
CA THR A 35 -8.22 3.72 3.89
C THR A 35 -7.72 3.84 5.32
N THR A 36 -8.34 4.70 6.13
CA THR A 36 -8.00 4.85 7.55
C THR A 36 -8.31 3.58 8.33
N ARG A 37 -9.48 2.96 8.11
CA ARG A 37 -9.89 1.71 8.78
C ARG A 37 -8.94 0.54 8.48
N HIS A 38 -8.48 0.41 7.23
CA HIS A 38 -7.66 -0.74 6.78
C HIS A 38 -6.17 -0.40 6.66
N ALA A 39 -5.70 0.71 7.23
CA ALA A 39 -4.31 1.15 7.09
C ALA A 39 -3.29 0.09 7.54
N ALA A 40 -3.59 -0.65 8.61
CA ALA A 40 -2.74 -1.74 9.10
C ALA A 40 -2.66 -2.92 8.11
N GLU A 41 -3.78 -3.28 7.50
CA GLU A 41 -3.85 -4.35 6.50
C GLU A 41 -3.15 -3.95 5.20
N LEU A 42 -3.38 -2.72 4.72
CA LEU A 42 -2.76 -2.17 3.51
C LEU A 42 -1.23 -2.07 3.60
N THR A 43 -0.70 -1.95 4.82
CA THR A 43 0.74 -1.91 5.09
C THR A 43 1.29 -3.25 5.60
N SER A 44 0.44 -4.26 5.72
CA SER A 44 0.82 -5.59 6.19
C SER A 44 1.59 -6.39 5.13
N GLY A 45 2.22 -7.47 5.58
CA GLY A 45 3.00 -8.37 4.74
C GLY A 45 4.36 -7.81 4.32
N THR A 46 5.28 -8.71 4.04
CA THR A 46 6.52 -8.40 3.35
C THR A 46 6.25 -8.13 1.87
N THR A 47 7.26 -7.64 1.15
CA THR A 47 7.19 -7.55 -0.32
C THR A 47 6.91 -8.91 -0.95
N ARG A 48 7.48 -9.98 -0.37
CA ARG A 48 7.29 -11.34 -0.87
C ARG A 48 5.86 -11.83 -0.65
N ASP A 49 5.31 -11.60 0.54
CA ASP A 49 3.94 -12.02 0.86
C ASP A 49 2.93 -11.40 -0.11
N ARG A 50 3.12 -10.11 -0.44
CA ARG A 50 2.25 -9.40 -1.39
C ARG A 50 2.43 -9.87 -2.83
N PHE A 51 3.64 -10.28 -3.22
CA PHE A 51 3.90 -10.87 -4.52
C PHE A 51 3.21 -12.23 -4.66
N ASP A 52 3.44 -13.13 -3.70
CA ASP A 52 2.88 -14.48 -3.70
C ASP A 52 1.34 -14.43 -3.68
N PHE A 53 0.75 -13.53 -2.88
CA PHE A 53 -0.69 -13.27 -2.86
C PHE A 53 -1.23 -12.83 -4.23
N THR A 54 -0.57 -11.87 -4.88
CA THR A 54 -1.06 -11.32 -6.16
C THR A 54 -0.98 -12.35 -7.27
N VAL A 55 0.09 -13.14 -7.32
CA VAL A 55 0.23 -14.24 -8.28
C VAL A 55 -0.83 -15.31 -8.02
N GLY A 56 -1.09 -15.65 -6.75
CA GLY A 56 -2.17 -16.56 -6.36
C GLY A 56 -3.53 -16.10 -6.89
N LEU A 57 -3.90 -14.84 -6.63
CA LEU A 57 -5.16 -14.26 -7.13
C LEU A 57 -5.31 -14.34 -8.65
N MET A 58 -4.24 -14.11 -9.40
CA MET A 58 -4.27 -14.18 -10.87
C MET A 58 -4.48 -15.61 -11.37
N ILE A 59 -3.85 -16.59 -10.71
CA ILE A 59 -3.97 -18.01 -11.08
C ILE A 59 -5.35 -18.54 -10.68
N ASP A 60 -5.84 -18.20 -9.49
CA ASP A 60 -7.16 -18.61 -9.00
C ASP A 60 -8.28 -18.09 -9.91
N GLY A 61 -8.13 -16.91 -10.50
CA GLY A 61 -9.10 -16.34 -11.44
C GLY A 61 -9.08 -16.97 -12.85
N LEU A 62 -8.14 -17.87 -13.14
CA LEU A 62 -8.00 -18.53 -14.44
C LEU A 62 -8.63 -19.93 -14.47
N VAL A 63 -8.91 -20.51 -13.30
CA VAL A 63 -9.46 -21.87 -13.13
C VAL A 63 -10.95 -21.80 -12.83
#